data_AF-A0A679IDJ1-F1
#
_entry.id   AF-A0A679IDJ1-F1
#
_cell.length_a   1.000
_cell.length_b   1.000
_cell.length_c   1.000
_cell.angle_alpha   90.00
_cell.angle_beta   90.00
_cell.angle_gamma   90.00
#
_symmetry.space_group_name_H-M   'P 1'
#
loop_
_entity.id
_entity.type
_entity.pdbx_description
1 polymer ?
#
loop_
_entity_poly.entity_id
_entity_poly.type
_entity_poly.pdbx_seq_one_letter_code
_entity_poly.pdbx_strand_id
1 'polypeptide(L)'
;MLSLVYACIIAYASLYSSTAWQDRGLDIFAFLEGRWPRYWTWQDAWFNVIAYVPLGFLLTLSPAHRTWPWARVLLPLGLGLLLSASLEALQTFIPGRVSSGLDLVLNTAGTLLGILLALFSGPRLLALSGELRRQMAVHRLSAETGITLLWFWLFAQISPETVFFGLGDLRGLLSLPPALPFSPEIYSQLEATVVTMQTLVVAFLVQAVLQRLGLRWFSIATSVLAILTLGVLIRITASWLLIGQANGISETARWVALTPGGLQGLGLGLALALPALMLPGRWQPPVAAMLLMAATVIVNLMPTNPYSVSALTIWRQGHFLNFNGLTRLIAALWPYLTLIFLVWTDRRRGAPVTSGSPL
;
A
#
# COMPACT_ATOMS: atom_id res chain seq x y z
N MET A 1 -7.20 17.83 1.26
CA MET A 1 -7.06 16.57 2.01
C MET A 1 -6.32 15.50 1.20
N LEU A 2 -6.79 15.11 0.00
CA LEU A 2 -6.10 14.11 -0.83
C LEU A 2 -4.66 14.49 -1.20
N SER A 3 -4.41 15.76 -1.56
CA SER A 3 -3.06 16.27 -1.83
C SER A 3 -2.12 16.15 -0.63
N LEU A 4 -2.61 16.40 0.59
CA LEU A 4 -1.83 16.25 1.82
C LEU A 4 -1.51 14.79 2.11
N VAL A 5 -2.51 13.90 1.98
CA VAL A 5 -2.29 12.45 2.13
C VAL A 5 -1.24 11.96 1.14
N TYR A 6 -1.32 12.40 -0.11
CA TYR A 6 -0.34 12.03 -1.14
C TYR A 6 1.05 12.62 -0.88
N ALA A 7 1.13 13.87 -0.40
CA ALA A 7 2.41 14.46 0.03
C ALA A 7 3.04 13.69 1.19
N CYS A 8 2.25 13.24 2.17
CA CYS A 8 2.72 12.37 3.26
C CYS A 8 3.23 11.02 2.74
N ILE A 9 2.58 10.44 1.73
CA ILE A 9 3.04 9.21 1.07
C ILE A 9 4.40 9.43 0.40
N ILE A 10 4.56 10.52 -0.37
CA ILE A 10 5.83 10.87 -1.00
C ILE A 10 6.93 11.08 0.05
N ALA A 11 6.63 11.83 1.11
CA ALA A 11 7.58 12.11 2.18
C ALA A 11 8.01 10.82 2.89
N TYR A 12 7.07 9.95 3.23
CA TYR A 12 7.38 8.67 3.85
C TYR A 12 8.24 7.79 2.93
N ALA A 13 7.85 7.65 1.66
CA ALA A 13 8.61 6.84 0.70
C ALA A 13 10.04 7.38 0.55
N SER A 14 10.20 8.70 0.41
CA SER A 14 11.50 9.36 0.19
C SER A 14 12.43 9.28 1.40
N LEU A 15 11.88 9.38 2.62
CA LEU A 15 12.64 9.39 3.87
C LEU A 15 12.80 8.01 4.51
N TYR A 16 12.18 6.99 3.93
CA TYR A 16 12.27 5.64 4.44
C TYR A 16 13.72 5.13 4.40
N SER A 17 14.22 4.73 5.56
CA SER A 17 15.56 4.21 5.76
C SER A 17 15.52 3.01 6.71
N SER A 18 16.24 1.94 6.35
CA SER A 18 16.46 0.80 7.24
C SER A 18 17.62 1.00 8.21
N THR A 19 18.38 2.09 8.04
CA THR A 19 19.55 2.44 8.85
C THR A 19 19.33 3.74 9.61
N ALA A 20 19.96 3.88 10.77
CA ALA A 20 19.95 5.14 11.50
C ALA A 20 20.50 6.26 10.63
N TRP A 21 19.89 7.44 10.75
CA TRP A 21 20.37 8.64 10.06
C TRP A 21 21.73 9.03 10.64
N GLN A 22 22.61 9.52 9.78
CA GLN A 22 23.98 9.85 10.13
C GLN A 22 24.34 11.20 9.54
N ASP A 23 24.83 12.10 10.39
CA ASP A 23 25.47 13.32 9.93
C ASP A 23 26.86 12.99 9.37
N ARG A 24 27.07 13.36 8.11
CA ARG A 24 28.32 13.14 7.37
C ARG A 24 29.14 14.42 7.22
N GLY A 25 28.71 15.52 7.86
CA GLY A 25 29.33 16.84 7.72
C GLY A 25 29.10 17.47 6.34
N LEU A 26 28.09 16.99 5.59
CA LEU A 26 27.68 17.57 4.31
C LEU A 26 26.71 18.72 4.56
N ASP A 27 26.84 19.80 3.80
CA ASP A 27 25.85 20.87 3.82
C ASP A 27 24.49 20.35 3.31
N ILE A 28 23.41 20.80 3.94
CA ILE A 28 22.04 20.38 3.62
C ILE A 28 21.61 20.81 2.21
N PHE A 29 22.26 21.83 1.66
CA PHE A 29 22.06 22.31 0.28
C PHE A 29 23.11 21.81 -0.71
N ALA A 30 24.02 20.92 -0.30
CA ALA A 30 25.09 20.41 -1.16
C ALA A 30 24.58 19.77 -2.46
N PHE A 31 23.35 19.27 -2.48
CA PHE A 31 22.72 18.69 -3.66
C PHE A 31 22.44 19.71 -4.78
N LEU A 32 22.35 21.02 -4.46
CA LEU A 32 22.15 22.10 -5.45
C LEU A 32 23.45 22.44 -6.20
N GLU A 33 24.58 22.37 -5.49
CA GLU A 33 25.91 22.69 -6.03
C GLU A 33 26.61 21.45 -6.60
N GLY A 34 26.14 20.27 -6.22
CA GLY A 34 26.65 18.99 -6.67
C GLY A 34 26.51 18.81 -8.19
N ARG A 35 27.56 18.24 -8.81
CA ARG A 35 27.47 17.76 -10.19
C ARG A 35 26.39 16.69 -10.28
N TRP A 36 25.69 16.65 -11.42
CA TRP A 36 24.70 15.60 -11.67
C TRP A 36 25.30 14.21 -11.50
N PRO A 37 24.53 13.24 -10.97
CA PRO A 37 25.00 11.89 -10.76
C PRO A 37 25.60 11.32 -12.04
N ARG A 38 26.84 10.82 -11.96
CA ARG A 38 27.53 10.22 -13.11
C ARG A 38 26.84 8.95 -13.60
N TYR A 39 26.10 8.29 -12.71
CA TYR A 39 25.27 7.12 -13.00
C TYR A 39 23.83 7.48 -12.67
N TRP A 40 23.01 7.66 -13.71
CA TRP A 40 21.56 7.81 -13.60
C TRP A 40 20.91 6.79 -14.55
N THR A 41 19.81 6.20 -14.13
CA THR A 41 19.05 5.31 -15.01
C THR A 41 17.82 6.05 -15.53
N TRP A 42 17.42 5.76 -16.77
CA TRP A 42 16.22 6.36 -17.34
C TRP A 42 14.96 5.96 -16.54
N GLN A 43 14.97 4.80 -15.87
CA GLN A 43 13.91 4.38 -14.95
C GLN A 43 13.76 5.37 -13.78
N ASP A 44 14.87 5.83 -13.19
CA ASP A 44 14.85 6.80 -12.07
C ASP A 44 14.19 8.12 -12.49
N ALA A 45 14.53 8.58 -13.70
CA ALA A 45 13.94 9.78 -14.26
C ALA A 45 12.41 9.66 -14.37
N TRP A 46 11.91 8.53 -14.88
CA TRP A 46 10.47 8.30 -14.97
C TRP A 46 9.81 8.15 -13.61
N PHE A 47 10.42 7.45 -12.65
CA PHE A 47 9.84 7.29 -11.32
C PHE A 47 9.68 8.62 -10.59
N ASN A 48 10.70 9.48 -10.64
CA ASN A 48 10.64 10.82 -10.02
C ASN A 48 9.56 11.69 -10.66
N VAL A 49 9.47 11.72 -11.99
CA VAL A 49 8.42 12.46 -12.71
C VAL A 49 7.03 11.89 -12.36
N ILE A 50 6.82 10.58 -12.51
CA ILE A 50 5.52 9.93 -12.31
C ILE A 50 5.05 10.04 -10.86
N ALA A 51 5.96 9.98 -9.88
CA ALA A 51 5.61 10.12 -8.46
C ALA A 51 5.07 11.51 -8.12
N TYR A 52 5.54 12.57 -8.79
CA TYR A 52 5.10 13.94 -8.51
C TYR A 52 3.94 14.42 -9.40
N VAL A 53 3.64 13.73 -10.51
CA VAL A 53 2.48 14.05 -11.37
C VAL A 53 1.16 14.08 -10.59
N PRO A 54 0.79 13.06 -9.78
CA PRO A 54 -0.46 13.11 -9.03
C PRO A 54 -0.46 14.20 -7.96
N LEU A 55 0.70 14.56 -7.38
CA LEU A 55 0.81 15.66 -6.43
C LEU A 55 0.43 16.99 -7.09
N GLY A 56 1.07 17.32 -8.22
CA GLY A 56 0.78 18.54 -8.97
C GLY A 56 -0.68 18.60 -9.44
N PHE A 57 -1.22 17.46 -9.89
CA PHE A 57 -2.62 17.33 -10.29
C PHE A 57 -3.58 17.63 -9.12
N LEU A 58 -3.41 16.95 -7.98
CA LEU A 58 -4.28 17.09 -6.82
C LEU A 58 -4.20 18.47 -6.17
N LEU A 59 -3.00 19.07 -6.11
CA LEU A 59 -2.81 20.43 -5.60
C LEU A 59 -3.53 21.45 -6.48
N THR A 60 -3.45 21.32 -7.81
CA THR A 60 -4.12 22.22 -8.77
C THR A 60 -5.63 22.15 -8.69
N LEU A 61 -6.20 20.96 -8.44
CA LEU A 61 -7.65 20.78 -8.28
C LEU A 61 -8.18 21.25 -6.91
N SER A 62 -7.29 21.64 -5.98
CA SER A 62 -7.70 22.12 -4.67
C SER A 62 -8.54 23.41 -4.79
N PRO A 63 -9.73 23.48 -4.14
CA PRO A 63 -10.60 24.66 -4.20
C PRO A 63 -9.96 25.95 -3.67
N ALA A 64 -8.89 25.82 -2.88
CA ALA A 64 -8.18 26.93 -2.22
C ALA A 64 -7.56 27.95 -3.20
N HIS A 65 -7.43 27.62 -4.49
CA HIS A 65 -6.70 28.43 -5.48
C HIS A 65 -7.64 29.12 -6.49
N ARG A 66 -8.92 29.31 -6.13
CA ARG A 66 -9.95 29.75 -7.09
C ARG A 66 -9.86 31.22 -7.49
N THR A 67 -9.32 32.09 -6.63
CA THR A 67 -9.41 33.56 -6.75
C THR A 67 -8.36 34.19 -7.67
N TRP A 68 -7.21 33.54 -7.90
CA TRP A 68 -6.16 34.06 -8.77
C TRP A 68 -5.70 32.99 -9.78
N PRO A 69 -5.80 33.22 -11.10
CA PRO A 69 -5.48 32.19 -12.12
C PRO A 69 -4.05 31.64 -12.00
N TRP A 70 -3.08 32.51 -11.73
CA TRP A 70 -1.68 32.12 -11.55
C TRP A 70 -1.44 31.34 -10.25
N ALA A 71 -2.26 31.53 -9.21
CA ALA A 71 -2.17 30.72 -7.99
C ALA A 71 -2.41 29.23 -8.26
N ARG A 72 -3.18 28.89 -9.29
CA ARG A 72 -3.42 27.48 -9.68
C ARG A 72 -2.20 26.80 -10.27
N VAL A 73 -1.17 27.56 -10.66
CA VAL A 73 0.07 27.03 -11.22
C VAL A 73 1.23 27.25 -10.25
N LEU A 74 1.44 28.50 -9.84
CA LEU A 74 2.60 28.90 -9.04
C LEU A 74 2.59 28.26 -7.66
N LEU A 75 1.42 28.14 -7.02
CA LEU A 75 1.34 27.60 -5.67
C LEU A 75 1.54 26.08 -5.66
N PRO A 76 0.87 25.26 -6.50
CA PRO A 76 1.21 23.83 -6.63
C PRO A 76 2.66 23.58 -7.03
N LEU A 77 3.20 24.36 -7.97
CA LEU A 77 4.59 24.21 -8.42
C LEU A 77 5.58 24.53 -7.30
N GLY A 78 5.35 25.63 -6.59
CA GLY A 78 6.16 26.02 -5.44
C GLY A 78 6.07 25.00 -4.31
N LEU A 79 4.88 24.48 -4.00
CA LEU A 79 4.71 23.44 -2.99
C LEU A 79 5.40 22.13 -3.37
N GLY A 80 5.31 21.70 -4.62
CA GLY A 80 6.02 20.50 -5.11
C GLY A 80 7.54 20.67 -5.09
N LEU A 81 8.03 21.84 -5.51
CA LEU A 81 9.46 22.20 -5.45
C LEU A 81 9.97 22.23 -4.00
N LEU A 82 9.26 22.90 -3.10
CA LEU A 82 9.61 22.99 -1.68
C LEU A 82 9.60 21.63 -1.00
N LEU A 83 8.59 20.80 -1.28
CA LEU A 83 8.54 19.43 -0.78
C LEU A 83 9.74 18.63 -1.27
N SER A 84 10.01 18.63 -2.58
CA SER A 84 11.15 17.90 -3.14
C SER A 84 12.48 18.41 -2.58
N ALA A 85 12.70 19.73 -2.51
CA ALA A 85 13.93 20.30 -1.96
C ALA A 85 14.12 19.93 -0.48
N SER A 86 13.04 19.93 0.31
CA SER A 86 13.07 19.51 1.71
C SER A 86 13.42 18.03 1.87
N LEU A 87 12.89 17.18 0.97
CA LEU A 87 13.18 15.74 1.00
C LEU A 87 14.62 15.44 0.56
N GLU A 88 15.13 16.08 -0.49
CA GLU A 88 16.53 15.99 -0.92
C GLU A 88 17.50 16.43 0.19
N ALA A 89 17.18 17.56 0.83
CA ALA A 89 17.91 18.06 1.99
C ALA A 89 18.00 17.01 3.11
N LEU A 90 16.87 16.44 3.51
CA LEU A 90 16.82 15.43 4.58
C LEU A 90 17.49 14.10 4.18
N GLN A 91 17.42 13.72 2.91
CA GLN A 91 18.06 12.51 2.40
C GLN A 91 19.59 12.54 2.51
N THR A 92 20.21 13.72 2.65
CA THR A 92 21.66 13.88 2.91
C THR A 92 22.11 13.12 4.15
N PHE A 93 21.20 12.97 5.13
CA PHE A 93 21.43 12.27 6.39
C PHE A 93 21.14 10.76 6.31
N ILE A 94 20.68 10.24 5.17
CA ILE A 94 20.31 8.82 5.03
C ILE A 94 21.47 8.03 4.39
N PRO A 95 22.07 7.06 5.11
CA PRO A 95 23.13 6.25 4.53
C PRO A 95 22.70 5.47 3.29
N GLY A 96 23.49 5.56 2.22
CA GLY A 96 23.24 4.85 0.95
C GLY A 96 22.29 5.58 0.00
N ARG A 97 21.78 6.76 0.38
CA ARG A 97 21.10 7.70 -0.52
C ARG A 97 22.07 8.76 -1.02
N VAL A 98 21.83 9.21 -2.25
CA VAL A 98 22.56 10.29 -2.88
C VAL A 98 21.53 11.35 -3.22
N SER A 99 21.50 12.43 -2.44
CA SER A 99 20.68 13.60 -2.77
C SER A 99 21.21 14.26 -4.04
N SER A 100 20.30 14.72 -4.90
CA SER A 100 20.64 15.12 -6.26
C SER A 100 19.78 16.29 -6.75
N GLY A 101 20.44 17.33 -7.28
CA GLY A 101 19.75 18.40 -8.00
C GLY A 101 18.98 17.91 -9.24
N LEU A 102 19.39 16.78 -9.84
CA LEU A 102 18.66 16.17 -10.95
C LEU A 102 17.28 15.66 -10.48
N ASP A 103 17.21 15.06 -9.30
CA ASP A 103 15.97 14.53 -8.74
C ASP A 103 15.01 15.67 -8.38
N LEU A 104 15.53 16.78 -7.83
CA LEU A 104 14.76 18.00 -7.63
C LEU A 104 14.13 18.50 -8.95
N VAL A 105 14.91 18.54 -10.03
CA VAL A 105 14.42 18.98 -11.35
C VAL A 105 13.33 18.04 -11.89
N LEU A 106 13.55 16.73 -11.80
CA LEU A 106 12.61 15.72 -12.28
C LEU A 106 11.29 15.71 -11.48
N ASN A 107 11.36 15.80 -10.16
CA ASN A 107 10.20 15.90 -9.27
C ASN A 107 9.40 17.19 -9.55
N THR A 108 10.11 18.30 -9.79
CA THR A 108 9.48 19.58 -10.17
C THR A 108 8.82 19.49 -11.55
N ALA A 109 9.47 18.84 -12.52
CA ALA A 109 8.90 18.59 -13.84
C ALA A 109 7.66 17.69 -13.78
N GLY A 110 7.68 16.65 -12.94
CA GLY A 110 6.51 15.81 -12.64
C GLY A 110 5.37 16.62 -12.06
N THR A 111 5.65 17.48 -11.08
CA THR A 111 4.66 18.41 -10.51
C THR A 111 4.06 19.30 -11.60
N LEU A 112 4.90 19.90 -12.45
CA LEU A 112 4.44 20.74 -13.56
C LEU A 112 3.53 19.97 -14.54
N LEU A 113 3.91 18.75 -14.91
CA LEU A 113 3.10 17.91 -15.78
C LEU A 113 1.73 17.58 -15.13
N GLY A 114 1.71 17.29 -13.84
CA GLY A 114 0.48 17.13 -13.05
C GLY A 114 -0.43 18.36 -13.08
N ILE A 115 0.15 19.55 -12.92
CA ILE A 115 -0.56 20.83 -13.01
C ILE A 115 -1.19 20.97 -14.40
N LEU A 116 -0.42 20.77 -15.47
CA LEU A 116 -0.91 20.87 -16.84
C LEU A 116 -2.08 19.90 -17.08
N LEU A 117 -1.95 18.64 -16.66
CA LEU A 117 -3.02 17.64 -16.74
C LEU A 117 -4.28 18.08 -15.98
N ALA A 118 -4.14 18.68 -14.81
CA ALA A 118 -5.28 19.19 -14.05
C ALA A 118 -5.94 20.40 -14.72
N LEU A 119 -5.19 21.27 -15.38
CA LEU A 119 -5.76 22.41 -16.10
C LEU A 119 -6.53 21.96 -17.35
N PHE A 120 -6.00 21.01 -18.13
CA PHE A 120 -6.64 20.53 -19.36
C PHE A 120 -7.78 19.54 -19.09
N SER A 121 -7.59 18.61 -18.16
CA SER A 121 -8.51 17.48 -17.94
C SER A 121 -9.31 17.59 -16.65
N GLY A 122 -8.89 18.42 -15.70
CA GLY A 122 -9.51 18.55 -14.38
C GLY A 122 -10.99 18.86 -14.39
N PRO A 123 -11.48 19.87 -15.16
CA PRO A 123 -12.90 20.17 -15.23
C PRO A 123 -13.73 18.99 -15.75
N ARG A 124 -13.22 18.25 -16.74
CA ARG A 124 -13.86 17.07 -17.30
C ARG A 124 -13.87 15.90 -16.32
N LEU A 125 -12.75 15.65 -15.63
CA LEU A 125 -12.63 14.58 -14.63
C LEU A 125 -13.45 14.87 -13.36
N LEU A 126 -13.54 16.12 -12.93
CA LEU A 126 -14.40 16.54 -11.81
C LEU A 126 -15.87 16.45 -12.18
N ALA A 127 -16.24 16.79 -13.42
CA ALA A 127 -17.61 16.60 -13.91
C ALA A 127 -17.96 15.11 -14.03
N LEU A 128 -17.07 14.29 -14.58
CA LEU A 128 -17.23 12.82 -14.65
C LEU A 128 -17.35 12.19 -13.27
N SER A 129 -16.46 12.54 -12.34
CA SER A 129 -16.52 12.01 -10.97
C SER A 129 -17.74 12.53 -10.19
N GLY A 130 -18.18 13.76 -10.43
CA GLY A 130 -19.42 14.31 -9.88
C GLY A 130 -20.67 13.61 -10.44
N GLU A 131 -20.69 13.33 -11.75
CA GLU A 131 -21.77 12.62 -12.42
C GLU A 131 -21.82 11.15 -12.00
N LEU A 132 -20.66 10.47 -11.99
CA LEU A 132 -20.53 9.14 -11.42
C LEU A 132 -21.00 9.15 -9.97
N ARG A 133 -20.55 10.06 -9.12
CA ARG A 133 -20.95 10.12 -7.70
C ARG A 133 -22.45 10.34 -7.52
N ARG A 134 -23.10 11.14 -8.38
CA ARG A 134 -24.57 11.33 -8.40
C ARG A 134 -25.29 10.08 -8.87
N GLN A 135 -24.87 9.49 -9.98
CA GLN A 135 -25.42 8.24 -10.52
C GLN A 135 -25.22 7.06 -9.56
N MET A 136 -24.20 7.14 -8.71
CA MET A 136 -23.79 6.07 -7.80
C MET A 136 -24.39 6.15 -6.38
N ALA A 137 -25.23 7.15 -6.10
CA ALA A 137 -26.18 7.18 -4.98
C ALA A 137 -25.67 6.66 -3.63
N VAL A 138 -24.49 7.10 -3.14
CA VAL A 138 -23.90 6.89 -1.78
C VAL A 138 -23.76 5.43 -1.25
N HIS A 139 -24.48 4.45 -1.77
CA HIS A 139 -24.39 3.01 -1.44
C HIS A 139 -23.28 2.32 -2.25
N ARG A 140 -23.02 2.74 -3.50
CA ARG A 140 -21.96 2.18 -4.35
C ARG A 140 -20.54 2.56 -3.93
N LEU A 141 -20.35 3.68 -3.22
CA LEU A 141 -19.06 4.11 -2.65
C LEU A 141 -18.45 3.06 -1.68
N SER A 142 -19.28 2.22 -1.05
CA SER A 142 -18.79 1.12 -0.21
C SER A 142 -18.15 -0.01 -1.04
N ALA A 143 -18.66 -0.31 -2.23
CA ALA A 143 -18.07 -1.31 -3.12
C ALA A 143 -16.74 -0.79 -3.70
N GLU A 144 -16.67 0.46 -4.12
CA GLU A 144 -15.43 1.09 -4.60
C GLU A 144 -14.33 1.11 -3.52
N THR A 145 -14.71 1.44 -2.28
CA THR A 145 -13.78 1.41 -1.14
C THR A 145 -13.28 -0.01 -0.90
N GLY A 146 -14.15 -1.02 -0.93
CA GLY A 146 -13.73 -2.41 -0.78
C GLY A 146 -12.85 -2.90 -1.94
N ILE A 147 -13.12 -2.50 -3.18
CA ILE A 147 -12.24 -2.77 -4.34
C ILE A 147 -10.88 -2.11 -4.15
N THR A 148 -10.84 -0.87 -3.66
CA THR A 148 -9.58 -0.16 -3.35
C THR A 148 -8.78 -0.90 -2.28
N LEU A 149 -9.45 -1.40 -1.24
CA LEU A 149 -8.80 -2.22 -0.21
C LEU A 149 -8.28 -3.54 -0.79
N LEU A 150 -9.00 -4.19 -1.71
CA LEU A 150 -8.50 -5.40 -2.40
C LEU A 150 -7.26 -5.09 -3.25
N TRP A 151 -7.22 -3.94 -3.93
CA TRP A 151 -6.03 -3.48 -4.64
C TRP A 151 -4.86 -3.22 -3.70
N PHE A 152 -5.08 -2.57 -2.56
CA PHE A 152 -4.04 -2.39 -1.55
C PHE A 152 -3.55 -3.72 -0.97
N TRP A 153 -4.44 -4.70 -0.78
CA TRP A 153 -4.05 -6.04 -0.35
C TRP A 153 -3.14 -6.73 -1.37
N LEU A 154 -3.49 -6.65 -2.67
CA LEU A 154 -2.67 -7.20 -3.76
C LEU A 154 -1.32 -6.48 -3.86
N PHE A 155 -1.32 -5.16 -3.76
CA PHE A 155 -0.10 -4.34 -3.79
C PHE A 155 0.83 -4.66 -2.61
N ALA A 156 0.27 -4.91 -1.42
CA ALA A 156 1.03 -5.33 -0.25
C ALA A 156 1.76 -6.68 -0.44
N GLN A 157 1.32 -7.53 -1.37
CA GLN A 157 1.99 -8.81 -1.67
C GLN A 157 3.30 -8.65 -2.42
N ILE A 158 3.62 -7.44 -2.91
CA ILE A 158 4.87 -7.16 -3.62
C ILE A 158 6.07 -7.14 -2.66
N SER A 159 5.86 -6.97 -1.35
CA SER A 159 6.90 -7.08 -0.32
C SER A 159 7.10 -8.54 0.11
N PRO A 160 8.08 -9.29 -0.45
CA PRO A 160 8.30 -10.69 -0.09
C PRO A 160 8.79 -10.87 1.35
N GLU A 161 9.28 -9.81 1.99
CA GLU A 161 9.81 -9.81 3.36
C GLU A 161 8.76 -9.92 4.47
N THR A 162 7.49 -9.59 4.16
CA THR A 162 6.41 -9.68 5.15
C THR A 162 6.02 -11.14 5.38
N VAL A 163 5.28 -11.44 6.46
CA VAL A 163 4.70 -12.77 6.67
C VAL A 163 3.76 -13.12 5.49
N PHE A 164 3.65 -14.40 5.12
CA PHE A 164 2.71 -14.83 4.06
C PHE A 164 1.31 -14.31 4.35
N PHE A 165 0.71 -13.49 3.47
CA PHE A 165 -0.56 -12.76 3.67
C PHE A 165 -0.72 -11.97 4.99
N GLY A 166 0.29 -11.98 5.86
CA GLY A 166 0.30 -11.42 7.20
C GLY A 166 0.58 -9.93 7.13
N LEU A 167 -0.48 -9.16 6.93
CA LEU A 167 -0.46 -7.71 6.93
C LEU A 167 -0.67 -7.17 8.35
N GLY A 168 -0.25 -5.93 8.61
CA GLY A 168 -0.42 -5.25 9.89
C GLY A 168 0.79 -5.22 10.80
N ASP A 169 1.98 -5.58 10.31
CA ASP A 169 3.20 -5.52 11.12
C ASP A 169 3.59 -4.06 11.43
N LEU A 170 3.35 -3.63 12.67
CA LEU A 170 3.72 -2.31 13.16
C LEU A 170 5.12 -2.25 13.76
N ARG A 171 5.76 -3.41 13.99
CA ARG A 171 7.08 -3.47 14.66
C ARG A 171 8.12 -2.68 13.89
N GLY A 172 8.07 -2.75 12.56
CA GLY A 172 8.94 -1.98 11.69
C GLY A 172 8.70 -0.47 11.72
N LEU A 173 7.44 -0.02 11.91
CA LEU A 173 7.08 1.41 11.94
C LEU A 173 7.34 2.05 13.29
N LEU A 174 7.13 1.29 14.37
CA LEU A 174 7.22 1.76 15.75
C LEU A 174 8.51 1.31 16.45
N SER A 175 9.42 0.66 15.71
CA SER A 175 10.68 0.10 16.21
C SER A 175 10.50 -0.80 17.45
N LEU A 176 9.45 -1.63 17.43
CA LEU A 176 9.12 -2.52 18.55
C LEU A 176 10.02 -3.76 18.54
N PRO A 177 10.50 -4.22 19.71
CA PRO A 177 11.24 -5.48 19.80
C PRO A 177 10.33 -6.68 19.50
N PRO A 178 10.89 -7.82 19.03
CA PRO A 178 10.14 -9.05 18.90
C PRO A 178 9.64 -9.52 20.27
N ALA A 179 8.36 -9.88 20.36
CA ALA A 179 7.73 -10.32 21.61
C ALA A 179 8.12 -11.76 22.00
N LEU A 180 8.40 -12.60 21.00
CA LEU A 180 8.73 -14.01 21.18
C LEU A 180 10.11 -14.33 20.61
N PRO A 181 10.87 -15.28 21.21
CA PRO A 181 12.10 -15.79 20.63
C PRO A 181 11.81 -16.59 19.36
N PHE A 182 12.75 -16.59 18.42
CA PHE A 182 12.60 -17.34 17.17
C PHE A 182 12.71 -18.85 17.41
N SER A 183 11.68 -19.58 17.00
CA SER A 183 11.66 -21.03 16.86
C SER A 183 11.01 -21.37 15.51
N PRO A 184 11.64 -22.18 14.65
CA PRO A 184 11.07 -22.52 13.33
C PRO A 184 9.67 -23.13 13.43
N GLU A 185 9.44 -23.99 14.41
CA GLU A 185 8.17 -24.67 14.62
C GLU A 185 7.07 -23.69 15.01
N ILE A 186 7.33 -22.87 16.04
CA ILE A 186 6.38 -21.85 16.50
C ILE A 186 6.08 -20.84 15.39
N TYR A 187 7.12 -20.39 14.66
CA TYR A 187 6.94 -19.46 13.55
C TYR A 187 6.04 -20.05 12.47
N SER A 188 6.28 -21.30 12.06
CA SER A 188 5.48 -21.99 11.03
C SER A 188 4.02 -22.15 11.45
N GLN A 189 3.75 -22.51 12.71
CA GLN A 189 2.39 -22.64 13.24
C GLN A 189 1.65 -21.30 13.33
N LEU A 190 2.31 -20.25 13.81
CA LEU A 190 1.74 -18.90 13.87
C LEU A 190 1.49 -18.35 12.46
N GLU A 191 2.41 -18.56 11.52
CA GLU A 191 2.24 -18.18 10.13
C GLU A 191 1.04 -18.89 9.50
N ALA A 192 0.91 -20.21 9.69
CA ALA A 192 -0.24 -20.96 9.20
C ALA A 192 -1.57 -20.42 9.76
N THR A 193 -1.60 -20.06 11.05
CA THR A 193 -2.76 -19.48 11.71
C THR A 193 -3.11 -18.10 11.12
N VAL A 194 -2.12 -17.22 10.98
CA VAL A 194 -2.29 -15.89 10.38
C VAL A 194 -2.80 -16.00 8.95
N VAL A 195 -2.20 -16.86 8.12
CA VAL A 195 -2.61 -17.03 6.73
C VAL A 195 -4.02 -17.57 6.62
N THR A 196 -4.39 -18.53 7.47
CA THR A 196 -5.76 -19.07 7.51
C THR A 196 -6.75 -17.93 7.78
N MET A 197 -6.50 -17.14 8.81
CA MET A 197 -7.36 -16.01 9.19
C MET A 197 -7.42 -14.94 8.08
N GLN A 198 -6.28 -14.53 7.53
CA GLN A 198 -6.21 -13.50 6.49
C GLN A 198 -6.86 -13.96 5.18
N THR A 199 -6.73 -15.23 4.82
CA THR A 199 -7.42 -15.82 3.66
C THR A 199 -8.93 -15.72 3.82
N LEU A 200 -9.45 -16.04 5.01
CA LEU A 200 -10.87 -15.88 5.34
C LEU A 200 -11.32 -14.41 5.31
N VAL A 201 -10.51 -13.49 5.85
CA VAL A 201 -10.80 -12.05 5.79
C VAL A 201 -10.93 -11.57 4.35
N VAL A 202 -10.01 -11.95 3.47
CA VAL A 202 -10.07 -11.59 2.04
C VAL A 202 -11.30 -12.20 1.39
N ALA A 203 -11.62 -13.47 1.68
CA ALA A 203 -12.83 -14.11 1.16
C ALA A 203 -14.11 -13.34 1.57
N PHE A 204 -14.23 -12.95 2.84
CA PHE A 204 -15.34 -12.13 3.32
C PHE A 204 -15.35 -10.71 2.73
N LEU A 205 -14.18 -10.10 2.53
CA LEU A 205 -14.08 -8.77 1.91
C LEU A 205 -14.58 -8.80 0.46
N VAL A 206 -14.11 -9.76 -0.34
CA VAL A 206 -14.56 -9.98 -1.71
C VAL A 206 -16.06 -10.26 -1.74
N GLN A 207 -16.54 -11.16 -0.88
CA GLN A 207 -17.97 -11.45 -0.77
C GLN A 207 -18.78 -10.20 -0.43
N ALA A 208 -18.36 -9.42 0.56
CA ALA A 208 -19.05 -8.20 0.97
C ALA A 208 -19.11 -7.16 -0.17
N VAL A 209 -18.06 -7.03 -0.97
CA VAL A 209 -18.03 -6.15 -2.14
C VAL A 209 -18.96 -6.66 -3.24
N LEU A 210 -18.81 -7.92 -3.64
CA LEU A 210 -19.51 -8.47 -4.80
C LEU A 210 -21.00 -8.75 -4.55
N GLN A 211 -21.40 -9.07 -3.32
CA GLN A 211 -22.82 -9.15 -2.95
C GLN A 211 -23.52 -7.80 -3.13
N ARG A 212 -22.84 -6.68 -2.87
CA ARG A 212 -23.39 -5.34 -3.09
C ARG A 212 -23.53 -4.99 -4.56
N LEU A 213 -22.77 -5.65 -5.43
CA LEU A 213 -22.92 -5.58 -6.89
C LEU A 213 -23.99 -6.53 -7.43
N GLY A 214 -24.68 -7.28 -6.56
CA GLY A 214 -25.76 -8.20 -6.95
C GLY A 214 -25.28 -9.50 -7.61
N LEU A 215 -24.00 -9.85 -7.46
CA LEU A 215 -23.44 -11.06 -8.06
C LEU A 215 -23.87 -12.33 -7.30
N ARG A 216 -23.98 -13.43 -8.04
CA ARG A 216 -24.38 -14.75 -7.51
C ARG A 216 -23.22 -15.42 -6.78
N TRP A 217 -23.54 -16.37 -5.90
CA TRP A 217 -22.56 -17.09 -5.08
C TRP A 217 -21.41 -17.72 -5.88
N PHE A 218 -21.69 -18.34 -7.03
CA PHE A 218 -20.66 -18.94 -7.89
C PHE A 218 -19.65 -17.89 -8.41
N SER A 219 -20.13 -16.73 -8.84
CA SER A 219 -19.28 -15.61 -9.27
C SER A 219 -18.44 -15.06 -8.11
N ILE A 220 -18.99 -15.06 -6.90
CA ILE A 220 -18.26 -14.65 -5.69
C ILE A 220 -17.16 -15.66 -5.37
N ALA A 221 -17.48 -16.95 -5.32
CA ALA A 221 -16.52 -18.02 -5.01
C ALA A 221 -15.35 -18.05 -6.01
N THR A 222 -15.67 -17.95 -7.31
CA THR A 222 -14.64 -17.86 -8.37
C THR A 222 -13.78 -16.60 -8.25
N SER A 223 -14.37 -15.45 -7.90
CA SER A 223 -13.62 -14.21 -7.68
C SER A 223 -12.70 -14.27 -6.45
N VAL A 224 -13.14 -14.92 -5.37
CA VAL A 224 -12.31 -15.18 -4.18
C VAL A 224 -11.08 -16.00 -4.56
N LEU A 225 -11.28 -17.11 -5.27
CA LEU A 225 -10.18 -17.95 -5.76
C LEU A 225 -9.24 -17.17 -6.69
N ALA A 226 -9.79 -16.37 -7.61
CA ALA A 226 -9.00 -15.57 -8.54
C ALA A 226 -8.14 -14.52 -7.81
N ILE A 227 -8.70 -13.79 -6.85
CA ILE A 227 -7.98 -12.76 -6.09
C ILE A 227 -6.89 -13.38 -5.20
N LEU A 228 -7.18 -14.49 -4.52
CA LEU A 228 -6.20 -15.20 -3.72
C LEU A 228 -5.06 -15.74 -4.59
N THR A 229 -5.39 -16.37 -5.73
CA THR A 229 -4.40 -16.87 -6.70
C THR A 229 -3.54 -15.73 -7.22
N LEU A 230 -4.15 -14.60 -7.58
CA LEU A 230 -3.41 -13.41 -8.02
C LEU A 230 -2.47 -12.89 -6.93
N GLY A 231 -2.90 -12.85 -5.68
CA GLY A 231 -2.05 -12.48 -4.55
C GLY A 231 -0.83 -13.41 -4.39
N VAL A 232 -1.04 -14.73 -4.51
CA VAL A 232 0.06 -15.72 -4.49
C VAL A 232 1.00 -15.52 -5.68
N LEU A 233 0.48 -15.32 -6.90
CA LEU A 233 1.27 -15.10 -8.11
C LEU A 233 2.10 -13.82 -8.02
N ILE A 234 1.52 -12.72 -7.56
CA ILE A 234 2.24 -11.45 -7.32
C ILE A 234 3.40 -11.71 -6.36
N ARG A 235 3.14 -12.43 -5.27
CA ARG A 235 4.13 -12.70 -4.24
C ARG A 235 5.28 -13.58 -4.73
N ILE A 236 4.98 -14.66 -5.45
CA ILE A 236 5.99 -15.53 -6.08
C ILE A 236 6.81 -14.73 -7.08
N THR A 237 6.14 -13.96 -7.95
CA THR A 237 6.80 -13.14 -8.98
C THR A 237 7.69 -12.08 -8.35
N ALA A 238 7.22 -11.40 -7.30
CA ALA A 238 8.00 -10.42 -6.56
C ALA A 238 9.23 -11.08 -5.90
N SER A 239 9.08 -12.23 -5.26
CA SER A 239 10.21 -12.99 -4.71
C SER A 239 11.24 -13.35 -5.79
N TRP A 240 10.79 -13.85 -6.95
CA TRP A 240 11.66 -14.20 -8.06
C TRP A 240 12.39 -13.00 -8.68
N LEU A 241 11.68 -11.91 -8.93
CA LEU A 241 12.24 -10.71 -9.55
C LEU A 241 13.15 -9.93 -8.59
N LEU A 242 12.83 -9.91 -7.30
CA LEU A 242 13.50 -9.03 -6.34
C LEU A 242 14.61 -9.73 -5.56
N ILE A 243 14.46 -11.02 -5.25
CA ILE A 243 15.46 -11.81 -4.53
C ILE A 243 16.33 -12.60 -5.52
N GLY A 244 15.73 -13.15 -6.57
CA GLY A 244 16.39 -14.07 -7.50
C GLY A 244 17.45 -13.46 -8.42
N GLN A 245 17.58 -12.13 -8.48
CA GLN A 245 18.52 -11.39 -9.32
C GLN A 245 19.91 -11.19 -8.68
N ALA A 246 20.08 -11.53 -7.40
CA ALA A 246 21.37 -11.36 -6.73
C ALA A 246 22.32 -12.52 -7.04
N ASN A 247 23.49 -12.18 -7.58
CA ASN A 247 24.56 -13.13 -7.87
C ASN A 247 25.00 -13.87 -6.59
N GLY A 248 25.06 -15.20 -6.64
CA GLY A 248 25.54 -16.05 -5.55
C GLY A 248 24.48 -16.56 -4.57
N ILE A 249 23.19 -16.29 -4.82
CA ILE A 249 22.10 -16.82 -4.00
C ILE A 249 21.63 -18.18 -4.53
N SER A 250 21.43 -19.15 -3.62
CA SER A 250 20.90 -20.48 -3.95
C SER A 250 19.51 -20.40 -4.55
N GLU A 251 19.18 -21.30 -5.48
CA GLU A 251 17.87 -21.38 -6.12
C GLU A 251 16.71 -21.48 -5.11
N THR A 252 16.96 -22.07 -3.93
CA THR A 252 16.04 -22.15 -2.81
C THR A 252 15.56 -20.79 -2.29
N ALA A 253 16.36 -19.73 -2.42
CA ALA A 253 15.96 -18.40 -1.96
C ALA A 253 14.85 -17.77 -2.81
N ARG A 254 14.69 -18.22 -4.07
CA ARG A 254 13.64 -17.72 -4.97
C ARG A 254 12.25 -18.12 -4.49
N TRP A 255 12.18 -19.23 -3.76
CA TRP A 255 10.97 -19.80 -3.17
C TRP A 255 10.73 -19.34 -1.73
N VAL A 256 11.50 -18.38 -1.21
CA VAL A 256 11.33 -17.83 0.15
C VAL A 256 9.92 -17.28 0.37
N ALA A 257 9.25 -16.80 -0.68
CA ALA A 257 7.85 -16.40 -0.60
C ALA A 257 6.86 -17.54 -0.29
N LEU A 258 7.22 -18.82 -0.48
CA LEU A 258 6.37 -19.98 -0.23
C LEU A 258 6.88 -20.76 1.00
N THR A 259 6.61 -20.18 2.16
CA THR A 259 6.90 -20.80 3.47
C THR A 259 5.98 -22.01 3.73
N PRO A 260 6.47 -23.09 4.38
CA PRO A 260 5.64 -24.24 4.74
C PRO A 260 4.40 -23.87 5.56
N GLY A 261 4.56 -23.02 6.59
CA GLY A 261 3.46 -22.51 7.39
C GLY A 261 2.45 -21.74 6.54
N GLY A 262 2.94 -20.85 5.66
CA GLY A 262 2.07 -20.13 4.73
C GLY A 262 1.26 -21.02 3.78
N LEU A 263 1.87 -22.07 3.22
CA LEU A 263 1.17 -23.03 2.35
C LEU A 263 0.10 -23.83 3.11
N GLN A 264 0.42 -24.30 4.32
CA GLN A 264 -0.53 -25.00 5.19
C GLN A 264 -1.71 -24.09 5.55
N GLY A 265 -1.42 -22.86 5.97
CA GLY A 265 -2.45 -21.88 6.31
C GLY A 265 -3.30 -21.47 5.11
N LEU A 266 -2.72 -21.37 3.91
CA LEU A 266 -3.48 -21.10 2.70
C LEU A 266 -4.43 -22.26 2.38
N GLY A 267 -3.95 -23.50 2.50
CA GLY A 267 -4.76 -24.71 2.31
C GLY A 267 -5.94 -24.77 3.28
N LEU A 268 -5.69 -24.56 4.57
CA LEU A 268 -6.74 -24.50 5.60
C LEU A 268 -7.70 -23.33 5.38
N GLY A 269 -7.17 -22.15 5.04
CA GLY A 269 -7.96 -20.96 4.73
C GLY A 269 -8.89 -21.17 3.55
N LEU A 270 -8.42 -21.80 2.46
CA LEU A 270 -9.24 -22.15 1.30
C LEU A 270 -10.31 -23.20 1.63
N ALA A 271 -9.95 -24.23 2.40
CA ALA A 271 -10.90 -25.25 2.86
C ALA A 271 -12.03 -24.66 3.70
N LEU A 272 -11.71 -23.68 4.55
CA LEU A 272 -12.68 -22.95 5.37
C LEU A 272 -13.40 -21.82 4.62
N ALA A 273 -12.84 -21.29 3.54
CA ALA A 273 -13.44 -20.19 2.78
C ALA A 273 -14.77 -20.61 2.14
N LEU A 274 -14.85 -21.81 1.56
CA LEU A 274 -16.08 -22.30 0.92
C LEU A 274 -17.29 -22.35 1.88
N PRO A 275 -17.21 -23.01 3.06
CA PRO A 275 -18.31 -22.96 4.02
C PRO A 275 -18.51 -21.56 4.60
N ALA A 276 -17.44 -20.77 4.77
CA ALA A 276 -17.55 -19.39 5.22
C ALA A 276 -18.36 -18.51 4.27
N LEU A 277 -18.27 -18.73 2.95
CA LEU A 277 -19.10 -18.03 1.96
C LEU A 277 -20.60 -18.32 2.09
N MET A 278 -20.98 -19.39 2.80
CA MET A 278 -22.39 -19.73 3.06
C MET A 278 -22.94 -19.04 4.32
N LEU A 279 -22.11 -18.37 5.11
CA LEU A 279 -22.56 -17.63 6.30
C LEU A 279 -23.56 -16.54 5.90
N PRO A 280 -24.65 -16.34 6.66
CA PRO A 280 -25.57 -15.23 6.44
C PRO A 280 -24.84 -13.88 6.46
N GLY A 281 -25.23 -12.96 5.58
CA GLY A 281 -24.56 -11.66 5.41
C GLY A 281 -24.39 -10.84 6.70
N ARG A 282 -25.24 -11.04 7.71
CA ARG A 282 -25.14 -10.39 9.03
C ARG A 282 -23.90 -10.81 9.84
N TRP A 283 -23.41 -12.03 9.65
CA TRP A 283 -22.27 -12.56 10.41
C TRP A 283 -20.94 -12.31 9.73
N GLN A 284 -20.94 -12.00 8.43
CA GLN A 284 -19.70 -11.88 7.66
C GLN A 284 -18.81 -10.69 8.11
N PRO A 285 -19.30 -9.44 8.22
CA PRO A 285 -18.45 -8.32 8.67
C PRO A 285 -17.88 -8.49 10.09
N PRO A 286 -18.65 -8.88 11.13
CA PRO A 286 -18.09 -9.03 12.47
C PRO A 286 -17.11 -10.19 12.57
N VAL A 287 -17.36 -11.32 11.90
CA VAL A 287 -16.40 -12.44 11.88
C VAL A 287 -15.12 -12.04 11.15
N ALA A 288 -15.23 -11.36 9.99
CA ALA A 288 -14.07 -10.85 9.28
C ALA A 288 -13.27 -9.85 10.12
N ALA A 289 -13.93 -8.93 10.82
CA ALA A 289 -13.29 -7.97 11.71
C ALA A 289 -12.55 -8.68 12.86
N MET A 290 -13.17 -9.69 13.48
CA MET A 290 -12.56 -10.45 14.57
C MET A 290 -11.34 -11.24 14.11
N LEU A 291 -11.42 -11.92 12.96
CA LEU A 291 -10.29 -12.63 12.35
C LEU A 291 -9.16 -11.68 11.98
N LEU A 292 -9.49 -10.50 11.43
CA LEU A 292 -8.50 -9.48 11.06
C LEU A 292 -7.77 -8.92 12.28
N MET A 293 -8.49 -8.64 13.37
CA MET A 293 -7.89 -8.20 14.64
C MET A 293 -6.98 -9.29 15.22
N ALA A 294 -7.45 -10.54 15.29
CA ALA A 294 -6.66 -11.66 15.79
C ALA A 294 -5.39 -11.88 14.97
N ALA A 295 -5.50 -11.91 13.63
CA ALA A 295 -4.37 -12.06 12.74
C ALA A 295 -3.36 -10.91 12.91
N THR A 296 -3.83 -9.67 13.01
CA THR A 296 -2.97 -8.49 13.20
C THR A 296 -2.22 -8.54 14.53
N VAL A 297 -2.88 -8.96 15.61
CA VAL A 297 -2.24 -9.17 16.91
C VAL A 297 -1.15 -10.24 16.80
N ILE A 298 -1.47 -11.39 16.20
CA ILE A 298 -0.49 -12.49 16.05
C ILE A 298 0.70 -12.04 15.21
N VAL A 299 0.49 -11.34 14.08
CA VAL A 299 1.58 -10.80 13.24
C VAL A 299 2.55 -9.93 14.04
N ASN A 300 2.05 -9.11 14.96
CA ASN A 300 2.88 -8.25 15.81
C ASN A 300 3.54 -9.02 16.98
N LEU A 301 3.04 -10.19 17.36
CA LEU A 301 3.64 -11.06 18.39
C LEU A 301 4.64 -12.07 17.83
N MET A 302 4.54 -12.43 16.55
CA MET A 302 5.40 -13.41 15.91
C MET A 302 6.89 -13.05 16.06
N PRO A 303 7.81 -14.04 16.11
CA PRO A 303 9.23 -13.73 16.08
C PRO A 303 9.66 -13.19 14.70
N THR A 304 10.76 -12.44 14.65
CA THR A 304 11.36 -12.01 13.38
C THR A 304 12.01 -13.20 12.69
N ASN A 305 11.69 -13.43 11.41
CA ASN A 305 12.26 -14.53 10.64
C ASN A 305 13.70 -14.20 10.19
N PRO A 306 14.74 -14.92 10.65
CA PRO A 306 16.12 -14.65 10.24
C PRO A 306 16.36 -14.91 8.75
N TYR A 307 15.56 -15.77 8.11
CA TYR A 307 15.71 -16.11 6.70
C TYR A 307 15.13 -15.05 5.75
N SER A 308 14.18 -14.22 6.22
CA SER A 308 13.68 -13.08 5.43
C SER A 308 14.61 -11.86 5.47
N VAL A 309 15.48 -11.77 6.48
CA VAL A 309 16.45 -10.67 6.63
C VAL A 309 17.54 -10.71 5.56
N SER A 310 17.90 -11.90 5.07
CA SER A 310 18.85 -12.06 3.96
C SER A 310 18.28 -11.62 2.60
N ALA A 311 16.97 -11.50 2.46
CA ALA A 311 16.32 -10.91 1.27
C ALA A 311 16.34 -9.37 1.30
N LEU A 312 16.42 -8.77 2.50
CA LEU A 312 16.43 -7.31 2.71
C LEU A 312 17.74 -6.64 2.29
N THR A 313 18.87 -7.35 2.25
CA THR A 313 20.16 -6.77 1.85
C THR A 313 20.18 -6.35 0.37
N ILE A 314 19.34 -6.94 -0.48
CA ILE A 314 19.23 -6.61 -1.91
C ILE A 314 18.27 -5.45 -2.15
N TRP A 315 17.14 -5.41 -1.42
CA TRP A 315 16.17 -4.30 -1.45
C TRP A 315 16.72 -2.96 -0.96
N ARG A 316 17.91 -2.94 -0.35
CA ARG A 316 18.62 -1.74 0.11
C ARG A 316 19.34 -0.96 -0.99
N GLN A 317 19.32 -1.43 -2.25
CA GLN A 317 19.83 -0.62 -3.35
C GLN A 317 18.92 0.59 -3.60
N GLY A 318 19.51 1.79 -3.61
CA GLY A 318 18.84 3.10 -3.49
C GLY A 318 17.50 3.23 -4.20
N HIS A 319 17.36 2.72 -5.42
CA HIS A 319 16.17 2.87 -6.26
C HIS A 319 14.90 2.20 -5.70
N PHE A 320 15.01 1.04 -5.05
CA PHE A 320 13.86 0.27 -4.57
C PHE A 320 13.44 0.60 -3.13
N LEU A 321 14.23 1.41 -2.43
CA LEU A 321 13.94 1.79 -1.04
C LEU A 321 12.64 2.60 -0.92
N ASN A 322 12.35 3.52 -1.87
CA ASN A 322 11.11 4.30 -1.88
C ASN A 322 9.88 3.39 -2.05
N PHE A 323 9.99 2.46 -3.01
CA PHE A 323 8.95 1.50 -3.31
C PHE A 323 8.74 0.51 -2.15
N ASN A 324 9.83 0.10 -1.48
CA ASN A 324 9.80 -0.78 -0.30
C ASN A 324 9.04 -0.11 0.85
N GLY A 325 9.40 1.15 1.13
CA GLY A 325 8.72 1.92 2.15
C GLY A 325 7.23 1.95 1.86
N LEU A 326 6.83 2.30 0.64
CA LEU A 326 5.42 2.40 0.29
C LEU A 326 4.67 1.07 0.42
N THR A 327 5.22 -0.04 -0.11
CA THR A 327 4.59 -1.36 0.01
C THR A 327 4.49 -1.79 1.48
N ARG A 328 5.53 -1.55 2.29
CA ARG A 328 5.50 -1.82 3.75
C ARG A 328 4.48 -0.96 4.49
N LEU A 329 4.36 0.32 4.14
CA LEU A 329 3.37 1.21 4.75
C LEU A 329 1.95 0.75 4.44
N ILE A 330 1.68 0.41 3.17
CA ILE A 330 0.39 -0.14 2.76
C ILE A 330 0.13 -1.46 3.49
N ALA A 331 1.10 -2.36 3.55
CA ALA A 331 1.00 -3.64 4.28
C ALA A 331 0.71 -3.43 5.77
N ALA A 332 1.33 -2.45 6.42
CA ALA A 332 1.12 -2.15 7.82
C ALA A 332 -0.25 -1.51 8.08
N LEU A 333 -0.70 -0.58 7.23
CA LEU A 333 -1.96 0.15 7.44
C LEU A 333 -3.20 -0.62 6.97
N TRP A 334 -3.05 -1.58 6.07
CA TRP A 334 -4.17 -2.27 5.43
C TRP A 334 -5.18 -2.87 6.41
N PRO A 335 -4.78 -3.62 7.47
CA PRO A 335 -5.75 -4.18 8.40
C PRO A 335 -6.59 -3.12 9.13
N TYR A 336 -5.98 -1.98 9.46
CA TYR A 336 -6.66 -0.89 10.16
C TYR A 336 -7.69 -0.21 9.25
N LEU A 337 -7.33 0.05 7.99
CA LEU A 337 -8.25 0.60 6.99
C LEU A 337 -9.41 -0.37 6.70
N THR A 338 -9.10 -1.65 6.55
CA THR A 338 -10.11 -2.70 6.32
C THR A 338 -11.01 -2.89 7.53
N LEU A 339 -10.49 -2.81 8.76
CA LEU A 339 -11.30 -2.88 9.98
C LEU A 339 -12.29 -1.72 10.08
N ILE A 340 -11.85 -0.49 9.81
CA ILE A 340 -12.73 0.70 9.76
C ILE A 340 -13.84 0.48 8.74
N PHE A 341 -13.49 -0.02 7.55
CA PHE A 341 -14.46 -0.34 6.50
C PHE A 341 -15.47 -1.41 6.94
N LEU A 342 -15.01 -2.53 7.51
CA LEU A 342 -15.87 -3.62 7.97
C LEU A 342 -16.85 -3.14 9.04
N VAL A 343 -16.37 -2.44 10.07
CA VAL A 343 -17.20 -1.90 11.17
C VAL A 343 -18.20 -0.86 10.65
N TRP A 344 -17.77 0.05 9.78
CA TRP A 344 -18.65 1.07 9.24
C TRP A 344 -19.74 0.48 8.34
N THR A 345 -19.40 -0.54 7.56
CA THR A 345 -20.38 -1.21 6.71
C THR A 345 -21.41 -2.03 7.48
N ASP A 346 -21.01 -2.62 8.61
CA ASP A 346 -21.91 -3.37 9.48
C ASP A 346 -22.99 -2.46 10.09
N ARG A 347 -22.57 -1.30 10.62
CA ARG A 347 -23.49 -0.28 11.17
C ARG A 347 -24.56 0.18 10.19
N ARG A 348 -24.22 0.27 8.90
CA ARG A 348 -25.17 0.67 7.85
C ARG A 348 -26.17 -0.41 7.48
N ARG A 349 -25.83 -1.69 7.65
CA ARG A 349 -26.77 -2.82 7.44
C ARG A 349 -27.83 -2.90 8.55
N GLY A 350 -27.49 -2.46 9.76
CA GLY A 350 -28.39 -2.45 10.91
C GLY A 350 -29.26 -1.19 11.06
N ALA A 351 -29.03 -0.14 10.27
CA ALA A 351 -29.85 1.06 10.30
C ALA A 351 -31.24 0.76 9.69
N PRO A 352 -32.36 0.99 10.41
CA PRO A 352 -33.69 0.85 9.84
C PRO A 352 -33.81 1.73 8.61
N VAL A 353 -34.32 1.18 7.50
CA VAL A 353 -34.77 2.01 6.38
C VAL A 353 -35.91 2.86 6.94
N THR A 354 -35.66 4.13 7.22
CA THR A 354 -36.74 5.10 7.44
C THR A 354 -37.50 5.14 6.13
N SER A 355 -38.62 4.42 6.08
CA SER A 355 -39.62 4.54 5.04
C SER A 355 -39.97 6.01 4.93
N GLY A 356 -39.54 6.65 3.84
CA GLY A 356 -40.02 7.99 3.52
C GLY A 356 -41.54 7.93 3.46
N SER A 357 -42.16 8.68 4.36
CA SER A 357 -43.60 8.98 4.31
C SER A 357 -43.89 9.63 2.95
N PRO A 358 -44.82 9.10 2.14
CA PRO A 358 -45.39 9.87 1.05
C PRO A 358 -46.35 10.88 1.69
N LEU A 359 -45.95 12.15 1.72
CA LEU A 359 -46.87 13.28 1.77
C LEU A 359 -46.62 14.15 0.55
#